data_AF-A0A838TFP6-F1
#
_entry.id   AF-A0A838TFP6-F1
#
_cell.length_a   1.000
_cell.length_b   1.000
_cell.length_c   1.000
_cell.angle_alpha   90.00
_cell.angle_beta   90.00
_cell.angle_gamma   90.00
#
_symmetry.space_group_name_H-M   'P 1'
#
loop_
_entity.id
_entity.type
_entity.pdbx_description
1 polymer ?
#
loop_
_entity_poly.entity_id
_entity_poly.type
_entity_poly.pdbx_seq_one_letter_code
_entity_poly.pdbx_strand_id
1 'polypeptide(L)'
;MPKEPRKQHPFAKRWAKELEEDGHVQISSFFLENYHRLKPYSLTHGEAMFVVHLMQHKWGVEAPYPGYKTLAKRMAVSDKTARRLAKSLEEKKYLIREIREAQTNKFHLKKLIDALVTLKKTQPKKNRRRSPVPSPS
;
A
#
# COMPACT_ATOMS: atom_id res chain seq x y z
N MET A 1 -17.76 -14.75 24.71
CA MET A 1 -16.88 -13.62 25.05
C MET A 1 -16.94 -12.57 23.94
N PRO A 2 -17.29 -11.31 24.24
CA PRO A 2 -17.20 -10.24 23.25
C PRO A 2 -15.74 -10.06 22.81
N LYS A 3 -15.53 -9.88 21.50
CA LYS A 3 -14.19 -9.68 20.91
C LYS A 3 -13.62 -8.38 21.48
N GLU A 4 -12.44 -8.42 22.09
CA GLU A 4 -11.73 -7.17 22.40
C GLU A 4 -11.60 -6.35 21.10
N PRO A 5 -12.00 -5.07 21.11
CA PRO A 5 -11.78 -4.20 19.97
C PRO A 5 -10.28 -4.16 19.66
N ARG A 6 -9.92 -4.12 18.38
CA ARG A 6 -8.52 -3.93 17.99
C ARG A 6 -8.03 -2.66 18.68
N LYS A 7 -7.06 -2.78 19.60
CA LYS A 7 -6.45 -1.63 20.27
C LYS A 7 -5.88 -0.71 19.21
N GLN A 8 -6.51 0.44 19.02
CA GLN A 8 -5.96 1.50 18.20
C GLN A 8 -4.78 2.06 18.99
N HIS A 9 -3.56 1.78 18.54
CA HIS A 9 -2.38 2.38 19.13
C HIS A 9 -2.21 3.76 18.50
N PRO A 10 -2.16 4.86 19.30
CA PRO A 10 -1.82 6.18 18.77
C PRO A 10 -0.51 6.11 18.00
N PHE A 11 -0.40 6.85 16.89
CA PHE A 11 0.78 6.84 16.01
C PHE A 11 2.07 7.08 16.82
N ALA A 12 2.08 8.12 17.65
CA ALA A 12 3.20 8.48 18.52
C ALA A 12 3.62 7.38 19.51
N LYS A 13 2.70 6.49 19.91
CA LYS A 13 3.04 5.35 20.79
C LYS A 13 3.76 4.22 20.05
N ARG A 14 3.50 4.07 18.74
CA ARG A 14 4.12 3.05 17.90
C ARG A 14 5.43 3.53 17.28
N TRP A 15 5.51 4.82 17.01
CA TRP A 15 6.66 5.48 16.42
C TRP A 15 7.23 6.46 17.45
N ALA A 16 7.25 7.74 17.11
CA ALA A 16 7.62 8.84 18.00
C ALA A 16 6.73 10.05 17.66
N LYS A 17 6.55 10.99 18.59
CA LYS A 17 5.69 12.16 18.39
C LYS A 17 6.28 13.10 17.33
N GLU A 18 7.60 13.21 17.31
CA GLU A 18 8.38 14.01 16.38
C GLU A 18 8.09 13.63 14.92
N LEU A 19 7.77 12.36 14.66
CA LEU A 19 7.43 11.86 13.33
C LEU A 19 5.96 12.05 12.96
N GLU A 20 5.10 12.42 13.92
CA GLU A 20 3.67 12.66 13.66
C GLU A 20 3.46 13.97 12.89
N GLU A 21 4.33 14.96 13.12
CA GLU A 21 4.30 16.27 12.47
C GLU A 21 4.61 16.20 10.97
N ASP A 22 5.44 15.23 10.55
CA ASP A 22 5.74 14.94 9.14
C ASP A 22 4.57 14.28 8.38
N GLY A 23 3.53 13.86 9.10
CA GLY A 23 2.40 13.12 8.57
C GLY A 23 2.72 11.66 8.26
N HIS A 24 1.68 10.87 8.00
CA HIS A 24 1.83 9.44 7.73
C HIS A 24 0.86 8.94 6.67
N VAL A 25 1.23 7.83 6.03
CA VAL A 25 0.38 7.16 5.04
C VAL A 25 -0.38 6.03 5.69
N GLN A 26 -1.71 6.07 5.58
CA GLN A 26 -2.55 4.97 6.01
C GLN A 26 -2.53 3.86 4.96
N ILE A 27 -1.85 2.74 5.27
CA ILE A 27 -1.78 1.56 4.41
C ILE A 27 -2.54 0.40 5.06
N SER A 28 -3.33 -0.31 4.26
CA SER A 28 -4.05 -1.51 4.68
C SER A 28 -3.07 -2.61 5.12
N SER A 29 -3.16 -3.09 6.36
CA SER A 29 -2.37 -4.25 6.81
C SER A 29 -2.62 -5.48 5.93
N PHE A 30 -3.86 -5.64 5.43
CA PHE A 30 -4.17 -6.73 4.51
C PHE A 30 -3.38 -6.62 3.20
N PHE A 31 -3.16 -5.41 2.68
CA PHE A 31 -2.29 -5.21 1.51
C PHE A 31 -0.86 -5.64 1.82
N LEU A 32 -0.28 -5.15 2.92
CA LEU A 32 1.10 -5.49 3.33
C LEU A 32 1.30 -7.00 3.51
N GLU A 33 0.29 -7.70 4.00
CA GLU A 33 0.33 -9.14 4.23
C GLU A 33 0.05 -9.98 2.98
N ASN A 34 -0.59 -9.42 1.93
CA ASN A 34 -1.16 -10.23 0.84
C ASN A 34 -0.86 -9.74 -0.59
N TYR A 35 -0.11 -8.65 -0.79
CA TYR A 35 0.23 -8.15 -2.14
C TYR A 35 0.89 -9.23 -3.03
N HIS A 36 1.70 -10.10 -2.42
CA HIS A 36 2.39 -11.21 -3.10
C HIS A 36 1.47 -12.38 -3.46
N ARG A 37 0.23 -12.39 -2.97
CA ARG A 37 -0.78 -13.44 -3.18
C ARG A 37 -1.85 -13.04 -4.20
N LEU A 38 -1.79 -11.82 -4.71
CA LEU A 38 -2.71 -11.33 -5.72
C LEU A 38 -2.67 -12.23 -6.97
N LYS A 39 -3.84 -12.35 -7.62
CA LYS A 39 -4.06 -13.14 -8.82
C LYS A 39 -4.73 -12.26 -9.89
N PRO A 40 -4.47 -12.51 -11.19
CA PRO A 40 -3.59 -13.56 -11.73
C PRO A 40 -2.09 -13.30 -11.49
N TYR A 41 -1.70 -12.05 -11.25
CA TYR A 41 -0.30 -11.66 -11.03
C TYR A 41 -0.08 -11.17 -9.60
N SER A 42 1.03 -11.60 -8.98
CA SER A 42 1.46 -11.07 -7.69
C SER A 42 2.22 -9.75 -7.87
N LEU A 43 2.26 -8.94 -6.80
CA LEU A 43 3.15 -7.78 -6.72
C LEU A 43 4.50 -8.20 -6.15
N THR A 44 5.56 -7.64 -6.70
CA THR A 44 6.92 -7.66 -6.14
C THR A 44 7.05 -6.63 -5.03
N HIS A 45 8.11 -6.72 -4.23
CA HIS A 45 8.45 -5.73 -3.19
C HIS A 45 8.56 -4.31 -3.76
N GLY A 46 9.23 -4.16 -4.91
CA GLY A 46 9.38 -2.86 -5.57
C GLY A 46 8.06 -2.26 -6.03
N GLU A 47 7.16 -3.08 -6.58
CA GLU A 47 5.82 -2.63 -6.99
C GLU A 47 4.96 -2.26 -5.78
N ALA A 48 5.01 -3.05 -4.71
CA ALA A 48 4.28 -2.74 -3.49
C ALA A 48 4.76 -1.43 -2.86
N MET A 49 6.07 -1.21 -2.79
CA MET A 49 6.65 0.04 -2.28
C MET A 49 6.31 1.23 -3.18
N PHE A 50 6.30 1.04 -4.50
CA PHE A 50 5.86 2.07 -5.44
C PHE A 50 4.41 2.49 -5.17
N VAL A 51 3.50 1.54 -4.90
CA VAL A 51 2.12 1.82 -4.52
C VAL A 51 2.03 2.61 -3.22
N VAL A 52 2.84 2.28 -2.21
CA VAL A 52 2.87 3.00 -0.92
C VAL A 52 3.27 4.46 -1.13
N HIS A 53 4.35 4.73 -1.87
CA HIS A 53 4.76 6.10 -2.18
C HIS A 53 3.73 6.84 -3.04
N LEU A 54 3.03 6.15 -3.92
CA LEU A 54 1.94 6.75 -4.68
C LEU A 54 0.76 7.15 -3.76
N MET A 55 0.40 6.29 -2.81
CA MET A 55 -0.64 6.58 -1.81
C MET A 55 -0.24 7.72 -0.88
N GLN A 56 1.05 7.91 -0.58
CA GLN A 56 1.55 9.04 0.20
C GLN A 56 1.12 10.40 -0.38
N HIS A 57 1.09 10.51 -1.70
CA HIS A 57 0.74 11.76 -2.38
C HIS A 57 -0.74 11.96 -2.60
N LYS A 58 -1.54 10.88 -2.57
CA LYS A 58 -2.98 10.95 -2.82
C LYS A 58 -3.76 11.73 -1.74
N TRP A 59 -3.08 12.18 -0.68
CA TRP A 59 -3.67 12.86 0.48
C TRP A 59 -3.00 14.20 0.83
N GLY A 60 -2.09 14.72 0.00
CA GLY A 60 -1.45 16.03 0.21
C GLY A 60 -2.01 17.11 -0.73
N VAL A 61 -2.00 18.37 -0.27
CA VAL A 61 -2.58 19.54 -0.96
C VAL A 61 -1.77 19.98 -2.19
N GLU A 62 -0.48 19.64 -2.28
CA GLU A 62 0.44 20.31 -3.21
C GLU A 62 0.59 19.72 -4.62
N ALA A 63 0.16 18.49 -4.88
CA ALA A 63 0.05 17.98 -6.24
C ALA A 63 -0.79 16.70 -6.23
N PRO A 64 -1.79 16.55 -7.10
CA PRO A 64 -2.68 15.39 -7.04
C PRO A 64 -1.95 14.07 -7.31
N TYR A 65 -0.78 14.10 -7.99
CA TYR A 65 0.04 12.92 -8.30
C TYR A 65 1.53 13.27 -8.43
N PRO A 66 2.44 12.41 -7.94
CA PRO A 66 3.87 12.60 -8.07
C PRO A 66 4.36 12.20 -9.47
N GLY A 67 5.31 12.96 -10.01
CA GLY A 67 6.04 12.54 -11.20
C GLY A 67 6.94 11.33 -10.92
N TYR A 68 7.32 10.59 -11.96
CA TYR A 68 8.23 9.44 -11.82
C TYR A 68 9.57 9.80 -11.17
N LYS A 69 10.11 11.00 -11.45
CA LYS A 69 11.33 11.53 -10.82
C LYS A 69 11.22 11.63 -9.30
N THR A 70 10.09 12.14 -8.82
CA THR A 70 9.82 12.29 -7.38
C THR A 70 9.74 10.93 -6.70
N LEU A 71 9.04 9.97 -7.30
CA LEU A 71 8.96 8.61 -6.79
C LEU A 71 10.32 7.91 -6.82
N ALA A 72 11.08 8.04 -7.91
CA ALA A 72 12.41 7.47 -8.05
C ALA A 72 13.37 7.96 -6.96
N LYS A 73 13.40 9.28 -6.73
CA LYS A 73 14.21 9.90 -5.65
C LYS A 73 13.84 9.36 -4.28
N ARG A 74 12.54 9.29 -3.95
CA ARG A 74 12.05 8.80 -2.64
C ARG A 74 12.35 7.32 -2.41
N MET A 75 12.28 6.52 -3.47
CA MET A 75 12.57 5.10 -3.43
C MET A 75 14.07 4.78 -3.52
N ALA A 76 14.93 5.79 -3.72
CA ALA A 76 16.36 5.64 -4.00
C ALA A 76 16.64 4.69 -5.19
N VAL A 77 15.88 4.83 -6.28
CA VAL A 77 16.04 4.05 -7.52
C VAL A 77 16.19 4.98 -8.72
N SER A 78 16.62 4.43 -9.86
CA SER A 78 16.65 5.20 -11.12
C SER A 78 15.26 5.53 -11.64
N ASP A 79 15.14 6.63 -12.40
CA ASP A 79 13.94 6.99 -13.17
C ASP A 79 13.45 5.84 -14.05
N LYS A 80 14.40 5.11 -14.67
CA LYS A 80 14.11 3.93 -15.49
C LYS A 80 13.44 2.84 -14.66
N THR A 81 13.91 2.59 -13.44
CA THR A 81 13.32 1.62 -12.51
C THR A 81 11.91 2.05 -12.10
N ALA A 82 11.70 3.31 -11.71
CA ALA A 82 10.36 3.79 -11.32
C ALA A 82 9.35 3.66 -12.48
N ARG A 83 9.75 4.02 -13.71
CA ARG A 83 8.91 3.84 -14.91
C ARG A 83 8.63 2.37 -15.21
N ARG A 84 9.63 1.49 -15.05
CA ARG A 84 9.46 0.04 -15.22
C ARG A 84 8.47 -0.54 -14.22
N LEU A 85 8.54 -0.12 -12.95
CA LEU A 85 7.60 -0.56 -11.91
C LEU A 85 6.17 -0.11 -12.24
N ALA A 86 5.99 1.15 -12.65
CA ALA A 86 4.69 1.65 -13.08
C ALA A 86 4.14 0.89 -14.31
N LYS A 87 4.99 0.67 -15.32
CA LYS A 87 4.62 -0.10 -16.51
C LYS A 87 4.21 -1.53 -16.14
N SER A 88 4.94 -2.20 -15.26
CA SER A 88 4.60 -3.55 -14.82
C SER A 88 3.27 -3.58 -14.07
N LEU A 89 2.98 -2.59 -13.23
CA LEU A 89 1.69 -2.44 -12.55
C LEU A 89 0.53 -2.17 -13.54
N GLU A 90 0.78 -1.42 -14.62
CA GLU A 90 -0.18 -1.19 -15.71
C GLU A 90 -0.44 -2.47 -16.52
N GLU A 91 0.62 -3.23 -16.85
CA GLU A 91 0.53 -4.53 -17.52
C GLU A 91 -0.27 -5.53 -16.69
N LYS A 92 -0.05 -5.54 -15.37
CA LYS A 92 -0.82 -6.34 -14.39
C LYS A 92 -2.23 -5.80 -14.10
N LYS A 93 -2.63 -4.69 -14.73
CA LYS A 93 -3.94 -4.04 -14.60
C LYS A 93 -4.26 -3.54 -13.18
N TYR A 94 -3.26 -3.35 -12.32
CA TYR A 94 -3.43 -2.83 -10.96
C TYR A 94 -3.30 -1.31 -10.90
N LEU A 95 -2.63 -0.71 -11.88
CA LEU A 95 -2.47 0.73 -12.04
C LEU A 95 -3.06 1.15 -13.38
N ILE A 96 -3.84 2.23 -13.39
CA ILE A 96 -4.27 2.88 -14.62
C ILE A 96 -3.70 4.28 -14.62
N ARG A 97 -3.02 4.65 -15.71
CA ARG A 97 -2.46 5.99 -15.91
C ARG A 97 -3.36 6.80 -16.82
N GLU A 98 -3.82 7.94 -16.33
CA GLU A 98 -4.51 8.96 -17.12
C GLU A 98 -3.46 9.98 -17.56
N ILE A 99 -3.18 10.02 -18.86
CA ILE A 99 -2.24 10.97 -19.45
C ILE A 99 -2.91 12.34 -19.45
N ARG A 100 -2.17 13.36 -19.05
CA ARG A 100 -2.63 14.75 -19.04
C ARG A 100 -1.68 15.59 -19.85
N GLU A 101 -2.23 16.36 -20.77
CA GLU A 101 -1.45 17.35 -21.53
C GLU A 101 -0.96 18.43 -20.56
N ALA A 102 0.35 18.72 -20.62
CA ALA A 102 1.05 19.71 -19.80
C ALA A 102 1.00 19.52 -18.26
N GLN A 103 0.54 18.36 -17.75
CA GLN A 103 0.46 18.09 -16.31
C GLN A 103 1.02 16.71 -15.94
N THR A 104 1.27 16.51 -14.64
CA THR A 104 1.65 15.18 -14.12
C THR A 104 0.51 14.18 -14.30
N ASN A 105 0.84 13.00 -14.82
CA ASN A 105 -0.11 11.91 -15.03
C ASN A 105 -0.86 11.54 -13.75
N LYS A 106 -2.16 11.24 -13.86
CA LYS A 106 -2.90 10.65 -12.73
C LYS A 106 -2.73 9.15 -12.69
N PHE A 107 -2.71 8.62 -11.48
CA PHE A 107 -2.59 7.21 -11.22
C PHE A 107 -3.79 6.70 -10.42
N HIS A 108 -4.48 5.72 -10.98
CA HIS A 108 -5.68 5.14 -10.39
C HIS A 108 -5.39 3.72 -9.87
N LEU A 109 -5.57 3.52 -8.57
CA LEU A 109 -5.34 2.25 -7.86
C LEU A 109 -6.63 1.45 -7.59
N LYS A 110 -7.76 1.86 -8.17
CA LYS A 110 -9.06 1.22 -7.91
C LYS A 110 -9.01 -0.29 -8.18
N LYS A 111 -8.40 -0.70 -9.31
CA LYS A 111 -8.28 -2.10 -9.69
C LYS A 111 -7.45 -2.93 -8.71
N LEU A 112 -6.39 -2.35 -8.14
CA LEU A 112 -5.63 -2.99 -7.06
C LEU A 112 -6.49 -3.21 -5.81
N ILE A 113 -7.26 -2.19 -5.42
CA ILE A 113 -8.14 -2.26 -4.24
C ILE A 113 -9.22 -3.33 -4.45
N ASP A 114 -9.86 -3.34 -5.62
CA ASP A 114 -10.86 -4.34 -5.98
C ASP A 114 -10.27 -5.76 -5.91
N ALA A 115 -9.05 -5.96 -6.43
CA ALA A 115 -8.37 -7.26 -6.38
C ALA A 115 -8.06 -7.71 -4.95
N LEU A 116 -7.64 -6.80 -4.06
CA LEU A 116 -7.44 -7.09 -2.64
C LEU A 116 -8.75 -7.46 -1.94
N VAL A 117 -9.85 -6.77 -2.26
CA VAL A 117 -11.18 -7.08 -1.72
C VAL A 117 -11.63 -8.48 -2.16
N THR A 118 -11.45 -8.82 -3.44
CA THR A 118 -11.73 -10.16 -3.97
C THR A 118 -10.90 -11.21 -3.25
N LEU A 119 -9.58 -11.02 -3.15
CA LEU A 119 -8.70 -11.94 -2.44
C LEU A 119 -9.13 -12.15 -0.99
N LYS A 120 -9.55 -11.09 -0.30
CA LYS A 120 -10.05 -11.17 1.09
C LYS A 120 -11.34 -11.97 1.20
N LYS A 121 -12.24 -11.86 0.21
CA LYS A 121 -13.53 -12.59 0.18
C LYS A 121 -13.35 -14.07 -0.15
N THR A 122 -12.39 -14.40 -1.02
CA THR A 122 -12.11 -15.80 -1.43
C THR A 122 -11.36 -16.59 -0.36
N GLN A 123 -10.69 -15.93 0.59
CA GLN A 123 -10.08 -16.64 1.70
C GLN A 123 -11.17 -17.23 2.62
N PRO A 124 -11.16 -18.54 2.90
CA PRO A 124 -12.05 -19.11 3.92
C PRO A 124 -11.78 -18.36 5.22
N LYS A 125 -12.83 -17.96 5.94
CA LYS A 125 -12.71 -17.30 7.25
C LYS A 125 -11.77 -18.14 8.10
N LYS A 126 -10.52 -17.68 8.27
CA LYS A 126 -9.48 -18.42 9.00
C LYS A 126 -10.07 -18.74 10.37
N ASN A 127 -10.38 -20.02 10.61
CA ASN A 127 -10.78 -20.50 11.94
C ASN A 127 -9.64 -20.06 12.87
N ARG A 128 -9.91 -19.06 13.70
CA ARG A 128 -9.00 -18.58 14.75
C ARG A 128 -8.89 -19.70 15.79
N ARG A 129 -8.16 -20.77 15.47
CA ARG A 129 -7.69 -21.72 16.46
C ARG A 129 -6.60 -21.00 17.25
N ARG A 130 -6.90 -20.90 18.53
CA ARG A 130 -6.11 -20.34 19.62
C ARG A 130 -4.71 -20.97 19.59
N SER A 131 -3.67 -20.16 19.66
CA SER A 131 -2.43 -20.59 20.30
C SER A 131 -2.63 -20.36 21.79
N PRO A 132 -2.55 -21.38 22.66
CA PRO A 132 -2.53 -21.15 24.09
C PRO A 132 -1.20 -20.46 24.41
N VAL A 133 -1.26 -19.30 25.05
CA VAL A 133 -0.09 -18.69 25.69
C VAL A 133 0.19 -19.53 26.93
N PRO A 134 1.39 -20.09 27.13
CA PRO A 134 1.72 -20.74 28.39
C PRO A 134 1.82 -19.66 29.48
N SER A 135 1.09 -19.85 30.57
CA SER A 135 1.20 -19.01 31.77
C SER A 135 2.61 -19.15 32.37
N PRO A 136 3.25 -18.06 32.81
CA PRO A 136 4.47 -18.16 33.60
C PRO A 136 4.13 -18.67 35.00
N SER A 137 4.91 -19.65 35.46
CA SER A 137 4.98 -20.09 36.86
C SER A 137 5.76 -19.10 37.72
#